data_AF-A0A3D2XCE0-F1
#
_entry.id   AF-A0A3D2XCE0-F1
#
_cell.length_a   1.000
_cell.length_b   1.000
_cell.length_c   1.000
_cell.angle_alpha   90.00
_cell.angle_beta   90.00
_cell.angle_gamma   90.00
#
_symmetry.space_group_name_H-M   'P 1'
#
loop_
_entity.id
_entity.type
_entity.pdbx_description
1 polymer ?
#
loop_
_entity_poly.entity_id
_entity_poly.type
_entity_poly.pdbx_seq_one_letter_code
_entity_poly.pdbx_strand_id
1 'polypeptide(L)'
;MRKNMRLSLVAIILLMATVSCKKAVGPEQEMKQEVSQDVINSVKALGFSTTNIIPEEGGYIVEGDIFIPTSDLNRSLNGSILRVGDVEQYRTTNLVTGLPRTITVALTSRINASVYGPVLDEVVRRYNAENLSIRLQRVSSGANITFDRANGSYLASAGFPTSNGNPYNLVRVNTNAIGSGTSSTFINYAATIFAHELGHCIGFRHTDYMNRAYSCGGAASNEGASTVGAILIPGTPSGPDPNSWMLACIGSGVNRPFNANDKTALNYLY
;
A
#
# COMPACT_ATOMS: atom_id res chain seq x y z
N MET A 1 -18.48 -70.66 -20.81
CA MET A 1 -17.34 -71.05 -21.67
C MET A 1 -17.53 -70.46 -23.06
N ARG A 2 -16.56 -69.65 -23.50
CA ARG A 2 -16.13 -69.29 -24.88
C ARG A 2 -17.15 -69.06 -26.02
N LYS A 3 -17.03 -67.82 -26.55
CA LYS A 3 -17.05 -67.36 -27.96
C LYS A 3 -18.42 -67.40 -28.66
N ASN A 4 -18.85 -66.35 -29.35
CA ASN A 4 -18.29 -65.97 -30.64
C ASN A 4 -18.43 -64.48 -30.98
N MET A 5 -17.28 -63.90 -31.29
CA MET A 5 -17.04 -62.62 -31.94
C MET A 5 -17.31 -62.75 -33.44
N ARG A 6 -18.04 -61.79 -34.04
CA ARG A 6 -17.99 -61.52 -35.48
C ARG A 6 -18.07 -60.01 -35.76
N LEU A 7 -16.95 -59.49 -36.25
CA LEU A 7 -16.80 -58.22 -36.98
C LEU A 7 -17.69 -58.23 -38.24
N SER A 8 -18.28 -57.09 -38.60
CA SER A 8 -18.53 -56.74 -40.00
C SER A 8 -18.54 -55.22 -40.21
N LEU A 9 -17.98 -54.85 -41.35
CA LEU A 9 -17.44 -53.57 -41.80
C LEU A 9 -18.44 -52.92 -42.79
N VAL A 10 -18.86 -51.64 -42.63
CA VAL A 10 -19.38 -50.72 -43.69
C VAL A 10 -19.34 -49.29 -43.10
N ALA A 11 -18.41 -48.40 -43.45
CA ALA A 11 -18.32 -47.50 -44.61
C ALA A 11 -19.35 -46.33 -44.70
N ILE A 12 -18.82 -45.11 -44.47
CA ILE A 12 -19.06 -43.83 -45.18
C ILE A 12 -20.38 -43.04 -44.92
N ILE A 13 -20.20 -41.97 -44.12
CA ILE A 13 -20.55 -40.54 -44.31
C ILE A 13 -21.86 -40.21 -45.07
N LEU A 14 -22.82 -39.59 -44.36
CA LEU A 14 -23.62 -38.50 -44.94
C LEU A 14 -23.94 -37.40 -43.91
N LEU A 15 -23.66 -36.20 -44.38
CA LEU A 15 -23.73 -34.87 -43.80
C LEU A 15 -25.17 -34.47 -43.43
N MET A 16 -25.42 -34.05 -42.19
CA MET A 16 -26.51 -33.10 -41.89
C MET A 16 -26.01 -32.07 -40.87
N ALA A 17 -25.62 -30.92 -41.40
CA ALA A 17 -25.37 -29.71 -40.64
C ALA A 17 -26.69 -29.15 -40.10
N THR A 18 -26.83 -29.07 -38.78
CA THR A 18 -27.78 -28.15 -38.15
C THR A 18 -26.99 -27.18 -37.29
N VAL A 19 -26.88 -25.95 -37.80
CA VAL A 19 -26.28 -24.81 -37.12
C VAL A 19 -27.22 -24.40 -35.99
N SER A 20 -26.92 -24.81 -34.76
CA SER A 20 -27.53 -24.25 -33.55
C SER A 20 -26.63 -23.14 -33.04
N CYS A 21 -26.91 -21.91 -33.48
CA CYS A 21 -26.30 -20.71 -32.95
C CYS A 21 -26.91 -20.42 -31.57
N LYS A 22 -26.44 -21.11 -30.53
CA LYS A 22 -26.56 -20.59 -29.17
C LYS A 22 -25.47 -19.54 -29.01
N LYS A 23 -25.86 -18.27 -28.88
CA LYS A 23 -24.98 -17.21 -28.36
C LYS A 23 -24.38 -17.71 -27.06
N ALA A 24 -23.13 -18.15 -27.11
CA ALA A 24 -22.32 -18.35 -25.92
C ALA A 24 -22.09 -16.96 -25.34
N VAL A 25 -22.73 -16.68 -24.20
CA VAL A 25 -22.27 -15.63 -23.31
C VAL A 25 -20.90 -16.10 -22.85
N GLY A 26 -19.86 -15.57 -23.49
CA GLY A 26 -18.49 -15.77 -23.04
C GLY A 26 -18.36 -15.21 -21.62
N PRO A 27 -17.44 -15.74 -20.80
CA PRO A 27 -17.18 -15.18 -19.48
C PRO A 27 -16.89 -13.68 -19.65
N GLU A 28 -17.58 -12.84 -18.88
CA GLU A 28 -17.25 -11.43 -18.72
C GLU A 28 -15.75 -11.34 -18.43
N GLN A 29 -14.98 -10.93 -19.44
CA GLN A 29 -13.61 -10.52 -19.22
C GLN A 29 -13.71 -9.23 -18.41
N GLU A 30 -13.28 -9.27 -17.15
CA GLU A 30 -12.99 -8.07 -16.38
C GLU A 30 -12.12 -7.17 -17.27
N MET A 31 -12.72 -6.08 -17.73
CA MET A 31 -12.05 -5.10 -18.56
C MET A 31 -11.02 -4.42 -17.66
N LYS A 32 -9.78 -4.94 -17.66
CA LYS A 32 -8.65 -4.34 -16.96
C LYS A 32 -8.48 -2.94 -17.54
N GLN A 33 -8.96 -1.94 -16.82
CA GLN A 33 -8.99 -0.56 -17.28
C GLN A 33 -7.54 -0.12 -17.53
N GLU A 34 -7.18 0.00 -18.81
CA GLU A 34 -5.81 0.32 -19.20
C GLU A 34 -5.49 1.74 -18.72
N VAL A 35 -4.41 1.87 -17.94
CA VAL A 35 -3.99 3.15 -17.37
C VAL A 35 -3.49 4.05 -18.51
N SER A 36 -4.08 5.23 -18.67
CA SER A 36 -3.71 6.15 -19.75
C SER A 36 -2.24 6.62 -19.65
N GLN A 37 -1.65 6.97 -20.79
CA GLN A 37 -0.27 7.48 -20.84
C GLN A 37 -0.08 8.77 -20.04
N ASP A 38 -1.11 9.62 -19.94
CA ASP A 38 -1.06 10.85 -19.15
C ASP A 38 -0.95 10.55 -17.65
N VAL A 39 -1.64 9.51 -17.17
CA VAL A 39 -1.51 9.04 -15.78
C VAL A 39 -0.11 8.49 -15.54
N ILE A 40 0.42 7.67 -16.46
CA ILE A 40 1.79 7.14 -16.37
C ILE A 40 2.82 8.29 -16.28
N ASN A 41 2.68 9.31 -17.12
CA ASN A 41 3.55 10.48 -17.12
C ASN A 41 3.45 11.28 -15.82
N SER A 42 2.23 11.44 -15.30
CA SER A 42 1.95 12.14 -14.05
C SER A 42 2.55 11.40 -12.85
N VAL A 43 2.34 10.09 -12.75
CA VAL A 43 2.93 9.23 -11.72
C VAL A 43 4.45 9.32 -11.73
N LYS A 44 5.07 9.27 -12.91
CA LYS A 44 6.51 9.44 -13.07
C LYS A 44 6.99 10.83 -12.64
N ALA A 45 6.24 11.88 -12.99
CA ALA A 45 6.56 13.26 -12.62
C ALA A 45 6.45 13.51 -11.12
N LEU A 46 5.53 12.81 -10.45
CA LEU A 46 5.39 12.77 -8.99
C LEU A 46 6.50 11.96 -8.30
N GLY A 47 7.30 11.25 -9.09
CA GLY A 47 8.46 10.49 -8.66
C GLY A 47 8.16 9.10 -8.13
N PHE A 48 7.08 8.50 -8.60
CA PHE A 48 6.72 7.12 -8.29
C PHE A 48 7.02 6.16 -9.46
N SER A 49 7.06 4.87 -9.16
CA SER A 49 7.18 3.83 -10.17
C SER A 49 5.94 3.77 -11.04
N THR A 50 6.16 3.61 -12.35
CA THR A 50 5.06 3.39 -13.31
C THR A 50 4.72 1.90 -13.46
N THR A 51 5.38 1.02 -12.70
CA THR A 51 5.14 -0.42 -12.73
C THR A 51 3.93 -0.76 -11.86
N ASN A 52 3.02 -1.60 -12.36
CA ASN A 52 1.84 -2.08 -11.63
C ASN A 52 0.95 -0.97 -11.05
N ILE A 53 0.72 0.12 -11.81
CA ILE A 53 -0.30 1.12 -11.45
C ILE A 53 -1.68 0.44 -11.48
N ILE A 54 -2.41 0.51 -10.38
CA ILE A 54 -3.73 -0.09 -10.22
C ILE A 54 -4.77 1.04 -10.07
N PRO A 55 -5.76 1.14 -10.97
CA PRO A 55 -6.88 2.06 -10.77
C PRO A 55 -7.66 1.72 -9.50
N GLU A 56 -8.00 2.74 -8.71
CA GLU A 56 -8.77 2.63 -7.48
C GLU A 56 -9.78 3.78 -7.43
N GLU A 57 -10.87 3.65 -6.68
CA GLU A 57 -11.87 4.71 -6.60
C GLU A 57 -11.24 6.04 -6.13
N GLY A 58 -11.35 7.07 -6.98
CA GLY A 58 -10.82 8.42 -6.73
C GLY A 58 -9.32 8.60 -7.00
N GLY A 59 -8.61 7.61 -7.54
CA GLY A 59 -7.18 7.71 -7.78
C GLY A 59 -6.51 6.43 -8.30
N TYR A 60 -5.26 6.25 -7.92
CA TYR A 60 -4.43 5.13 -8.35
C TYR A 60 -3.58 4.62 -7.20
N ILE A 61 -3.44 3.29 -7.09
CA ILE A 61 -2.43 2.66 -6.24
C ILE A 61 -1.17 2.46 -7.06
N VAL A 62 -0.05 2.92 -6.53
CA VAL A 62 1.29 2.69 -7.03
C VAL A 62 2.12 2.02 -5.95
N GLU A 63 3.20 1.36 -6.33
CA GLU A 63 4.15 0.78 -5.36
C GLU A 63 3.51 -0.20 -4.36
N GLY A 64 2.33 -0.74 -4.69
CA GLY A 64 1.64 -1.74 -3.89
C GLY A 64 0.72 -1.16 -2.82
N ASP A 65 1.03 -0.03 -2.21
CA ASP A 65 0.32 0.53 -1.05
C ASP A 65 0.21 2.07 -1.06
N ILE A 66 0.79 2.76 -2.04
CA ILE A 66 0.70 4.22 -2.13
C ILE A 66 -0.50 4.64 -2.96
N PHE A 67 -1.46 5.34 -2.35
CA PHE A 67 -2.58 5.94 -3.05
C PHE A 67 -2.26 7.37 -3.50
N ILE A 68 -2.40 7.61 -4.81
CA ILE A 68 -2.33 8.93 -5.44
C ILE A 68 -3.75 9.37 -5.82
N PRO A 69 -4.31 10.41 -5.18
CA PRO A 69 -5.58 10.99 -5.58
C PRO A 69 -5.52 11.54 -7.01
N THR A 70 -6.62 11.45 -7.76
CA THR A 70 -6.68 12.03 -9.12
C THR A 70 -6.36 13.54 -9.12
N SER A 71 -6.69 14.26 -8.06
CA SER A 71 -6.37 15.69 -7.89
C SER A 71 -4.88 15.99 -7.91
N ASP A 72 -4.05 15.01 -7.53
CA ASP A 72 -2.62 15.18 -7.36
C ASP A 72 -1.84 14.84 -8.64
N LEU A 73 -2.47 14.17 -9.61
CA LEU A 73 -1.82 13.81 -10.88
C LEU A 73 -1.41 15.03 -11.72
N ASN A 74 -2.14 16.14 -11.60
CA ASN A 74 -1.80 17.38 -12.32
C ASN A 74 -0.78 18.26 -11.59
N ARG A 75 -0.23 17.79 -10.45
CA ARG A 75 0.68 18.60 -9.64
C ARG A 75 2.07 18.59 -10.27
N SER A 76 2.44 19.71 -10.89
CA SER A 76 3.83 19.98 -11.26
C SER A 76 4.67 20.09 -9.98
N LEU A 77 5.65 19.21 -9.81
CA LEU A 77 6.65 19.31 -8.75
C LEU A 77 7.65 20.41 -9.12
N ASN A 78 7.24 21.68 -8.95
CA ASN A 78 8.09 22.86 -9.04
C ASN A 78 9.01 22.97 -7.82
N GLY A 79 9.88 21.97 -7.66
CA GLY A 79 10.90 21.94 -6.64
C GLY A 79 12.02 21.03 -7.09
N SER A 80 13.15 21.63 -7.49
CA SER A 80 14.39 20.89 -7.65
C SER A 80 14.75 20.24 -6.31
N ILE A 81 14.78 18.92 -6.25
CA ILE A 81 15.26 18.20 -5.08
C ILE A 81 16.62 17.59 -5.45
N LEU A 82 17.64 18.07 -4.74
CA LEU A 82 19.01 17.59 -4.83
C LEU A 82 19.11 16.22 -4.17
N ARG A 83 19.76 15.30 -4.87
CA ARG A 83 20.16 13.99 -4.37
C ARG A 83 21.53 14.10 -3.71
N VAL A 84 21.66 13.59 -2.49
CA VAL A 84 22.91 13.03 -1.96
C VAL A 84 22.50 11.82 -1.13
N GLY A 85 23.06 10.64 -1.43
CA GLY A 85 22.85 9.41 -0.65
C GLY A 85 22.24 8.29 -1.48
N ASP A 86 22.95 7.16 -1.55
CA ASP A 86 22.49 6.02 -2.34
C ASP A 86 21.47 5.13 -1.63
N VAL A 87 21.04 5.46 -0.40
CA VAL A 87 20.22 4.57 0.44
C VAL A 87 20.07 5.23 1.83
N GLU A 88 18.86 5.57 2.35
CA GLU A 88 18.61 6.34 3.61
C GLU A 88 17.11 6.19 4.10
N GLN A 89 16.59 6.89 5.14
CA GLN A 89 15.13 6.99 5.44
C GLN A 89 14.52 8.21 4.70
N TYR A 90 13.33 8.06 4.11
CA TYR A 90 12.78 9.06 3.18
C TYR A 90 11.45 9.66 3.63
N ARG A 91 11.26 10.94 3.29
CA ARG A 91 10.02 11.68 3.48
C ARG A 91 9.53 12.30 2.17
N THR A 92 8.25 12.66 2.14
CA THR A 92 7.69 13.48 1.06
C THR A 92 7.99 14.96 1.23
N THR A 93 7.69 15.74 0.20
CA THR A 93 7.81 17.20 0.21
C THR A 93 6.84 17.87 1.19
N ASN A 94 5.62 17.36 1.29
CA ASN A 94 4.62 17.86 2.25
C ASN A 94 4.75 17.07 3.56
N LEU A 95 4.76 17.77 4.69
CA LEU A 95 4.75 17.18 6.02
C LEU A 95 3.53 17.66 6.81
N VAL A 96 3.20 16.99 7.89
CA VAL A 96 2.24 17.54 8.86
C VAL A 96 2.85 18.77 9.50
N THR A 97 2.10 19.88 9.53
CA THR A 97 2.54 21.15 10.14
C THR A 97 1.57 21.59 11.24
N GLY A 98 1.88 22.70 11.91
CA GLY A 98 1.11 23.20 13.05
C GLY A 98 1.40 22.43 14.34
N LEU A 99 2.69 22.15 14.59
CA LEU A 99 3.18 21.36 15.72
C LEU A 99 3.37 22.24 16.97
N PRO A 100 3.15 21.70 18.19
CA PRO A 100 2.72 20.34 18.48
C PRO A 100 1.24 20.10 18.15
N ARG A 101 0.90 18.89 17.68
CA ARG A 101 -0.44 18.57 17.17
C ARG A 101 -0.94 17.22 17.67
N THR A 102 -2.20 17.16 18.10
CA THR A 102 -2.88 15.88 18.27
C THR A 102 -3.52 15.45 16.95
N ILE A 103 -3.19 14.26 16.47
CA ILE A 103 -3.79 13.63 15.29
C ILE A 103 -4.77 12.57 15.78
N THR A 104 -6.04 12.75 15.46
CA THR A 104 -7.07 11.78 15.83
C THR A 104 -7.13 10.64 14.82
N VAL A 105 -7.31 9.40 15.32
CA VAL A 105 -7.42 8.19 14.50
C VAL A 105 -8.70 7.43 14.82
N ALA A 106 -9.35 6.83 13.82
CA ALA A 106 -10.56 6.02 14.03
C ALA A 106 -10.63 4.83 13.08
N LEU A 107 -11.41 3.82 13.46
CA LEU A 107 -11.87 2.76 12.56
C LEU A 107 -13.27 3.12 12.06
N THR A 108 -13.58 2.85 10.81
CA THR A 108 -14.98 2.86 10.37
C THR A 108 -15.74 1.66 10.92
N SER A 109 -17.07 1.74 10.86
CA SER A 109 -17.95 0.61 11.16
C SER A 109 -17.79 -0.58 10.20
N ARG A 110 -17.08 -0.40 9.07
CA ARG A 110 -16.81 -1.47 8.09
C ARG A 110 -15.67 -2.40 8.53
N ILE A 111 -14.89 -1.99 9.53
CA ILE A 111 -13.82 -2.79 10.15
C ILE A 111 -14.35 -3.37 11.47
N ASN A 112 -14.09 -4.66 11.71
CA ASN A 112 -14.47 -5.30 12.97
C ASN A 112 -13.65 -4.73 14.13
N ALA A 113 -14.27 -3.84 14.92
CA ALA A 113 -13.62 -3.16 16.04
C ALA A 113 -13.17 -4.10 17.16
N SER A 114 -13.80 -5.26 17.34
CA SER A 114 -13.36 -6.26 18.34
C SER A 114 -12.03 -6.92 17.95
N VAL A 115 -11.69 -6.92 16.66
CA VAL A 115 -10.44 -7.48 16.12
C VAL A 115 -9.38 -6.39 15.96
N TYR A 116 -9.72 -5.31 15.27
CA TYR A 116 -8.76 -4.26 14.91
C TYR A 116 -8.74 -3.08 15.89
N GLY A 117 -9.63 -3.04 16.87
CA GLY A 117 -9.56 -2.06 17.95
C GLY A 117 -8.25 -2.16 18.73
N PRO A 118 -7.91 -3.33 19.28
CA PRO A 118 -6.61 -3.56 19.94
C PRO A 118 -5.41 -3.29 19.02
N VAL A 119 -5.55 -3.51 17.71
CA VAL A 119 -4.52 -3.19 16.71
C VAL A 119 -4.29 -1.67 16.65
N LEU A 120 -5.35 -0.88 16.52
CA LEU A 120 -5.24 0.57 16.46
C LEU A 120 -4.74 1.13 17.81
N ASP A 121 -5.12 0.53 18.93
CA ASP A 121 -4.60 0.92 20.26
C ASP A 121 -3.09 0.66 20.37
N GLU A 122 -2.59 -0.45 19.83
CA GLU A 122 -1.16 -0.76 19.78
C GLU A 122 -0.40 0.23 18.88
N VAL A 123 -0.97 0.66 17.75
CA VAL A 123 -0.39 1.73 16.93
C VAL A 123 -0.28 3.04 17.70
N VAL A 124 -1.38 3.48 18.34
CA VAL A 124 -1.40 4.69 19.17
C VAL A 124 -0.33 4.61 20.27
N ARG A 125 -0.21 3.45 20.93
CA ARG A 125 0.80 3.20 21.96
C ARG A 125 2.23 3.33 21.41
N ARG A 126 2.53 2.75 20.24
CA ARG A 126 3.87 2.79 19.63
C ARG A 126 4.32 4.22 19.34
N TYR A 127 3.50 5.01 18.64
CA TYR A 127 3.84 6.41 18.33
C TYR A 127 3.95 7.29 19.57
N ASN A 128 3.01 7.17 20.51
CA ASN A 128 3.02 8.00 21.70
C ASN A 128 4.19 7.65 22.65
N ALA A 129 4.81 6.48 22.51
CA ALA A 129 6.01 6.12 23.25
C ALA A 129 7.27 6.86 22.78
N GLU A 130 7.27 7.46 21.58
CA GLU A 130 8.44 8.12 21.01
C GLU A 130 8.56 9.61 21.37
N ASN A 131 7.61 10.16 22.14
CA ASN A 131 7.63 11.56 22.62
C ASN A 131 7.80 12.60 21.48
N LEU A 132 7.03 12.41 20.41
CA LEU A 132 7.05 13.28 19.23
C LEU A 132 6.23 14.57 19.48
N SER A 133 6.44 15.60 18.67
CA SER A 133 5.57 16.79 18.64
C SER A 133 4.19 16.50 18.05
N ILE A 134 4.00 15.36 17.41
CA ILE A 134 2.68 14.80 17.14
C ILE A 134 2.27 13.83 18.25
N ARG A 135 0.98 13.81 18.59
CA ARG A 135 0.41 12.82 19.51
C ARG A 135 -0.82 12.17 18.89
N LEU A 136 -0.91 10.86 18.96
CA LEU A 136 -2.07 10.14 18.46
C LEU A 136 -3.15 10.02 19.53
N GLN A 137 -4.40 10.19 19.11
CA GLN A 137 -5.56 9.96 19.95
C GLN A 137 -6.62 9.16 19.18
N ARG A 138 -6.97 7.98 19.69
CA ARG A 138 -8.09 7.24 19.12
C ARG A 138 -9.42 7.90 19.47
N VAL A 139 -10.29 8.02 18.48
CA VAL A 139 -11.68 8.49 18.62
C VAL A 139 -12.63 7.52 17.93
N SER A 140 -13.93 7.66 18.18
CA SER A 140 -14.96 6.78 17.60
C SER A 140 -15.43 7.22 16.21
N SER A 141 -15.30 8.50 15.87
CA SER A 141 -15.66 9.07 14.56
C SER A 141 -15.02 10.46 14.39
N GLY A 142 -15.08 11.03 13.19
CA GLY A 142 -14.58 12.38 12.92
C GLY A 142 -13.06 12.53 13.09
N ALA A 143 -12.32 11.45 12.86
CA ALA A 143 -10.87 11.43 13.01
C ALA A 143 -10.16 12.20 11.88
N ASN A 144 -8.94 12.68 12.17
CA ASN A 144 -8.06 13.20 11.13
C ASN A 144 -7.63 12.11 10.15
N ILE A 145 -7.39 10.88 10.65
CA ILE A 145 -7.05 9.72 9.84
C ILE A 145 -8.03 8.59 10.16
N THR A 146 -8.72 8.09 9.14
CA THR A 146 -9.71 7.03 9.28
C THR A 146 -9.22 5.75 8.60
N PHE A 147 -9.19 4.64 9.33
CA PHE A 147 -8.95 3.32 8.78
C PHE A 147 -10.28 2.72 8.32
N ASP A 148 -10.36 2.39 7.04
CA ASP A 148 -11.58 1.93 6.40
C ASP A 148 -11.34 0.65 5.60
N ARG A 149 -12.35 -0.23 5.57
CA ARG A 149 -12.22 -1.51 4.89
C ARG A 149 -12.19 -1.28 3.37
N ALA A 150 -11.21 -1.90 2.72
CA ALA A 150 -11.08 -1.96 1.28
C ALA A 150 -10.90 -3.41 0.81
N ASN A 151 -10.98 -3.62 -0.51
CA ASN A 151 -10.58 -4.85 -1.16
C ASN A 151 -9.54 -4.48 -2.23
N GLY A 152 -8.51 -5.29 -2.42
CA GLY A 152 -7.48 -5.01 -3.40
C GLY A 152 -6.38 -6.07 -3.38
N SER A 153 -5.33 -5.87 -4.18
CA SER A 153 -4.14 -6.73 -4.21
C SER A 153 -3.06 -6.29 -3.22
N TYR A 154 -3.44 -5.56 -2.17
CA TYR A 154 -2.57 -4.99 -1.14
C TYR A 154 -3.06 -5.37 0.26
N LEU A 155 -2.20 -5.24 1.28
CA LEU A 155 -2.57 -5.44 2.69
C LEU A 155 -3.30 -4.21 3.24
N ALA A 156 -2.71 -3.04 3.03
CA ALA A 156 -3.35 -1.76 3.22
C ALA A 156 -2.76 -0.75 2.21
N SER A 157 -3.36 0.44 2.15
CA SER A 157 -2.81 1.56 1.37
C SER A 157 -3.18 2.91 1.97
N ALA A 158 -2.30 3.88 1.78
CA ALA A 158 -2.46 5.25 2.22
C ALA A 158 -1.80 6.23 1.25
N GLY A 159 -2.16 7.51 1.37
CA GLY A 159 -1.53 8.61 0.66
C GLY A 159 -0.67 9.47 1.60
N PHE A 160 -0.23 10.62 1.08
CA PHE A 160 0.69 11.52 1.77
C PHE A 160 0.02 12.82 2.28
N PRO A 161 0.68 13.58 3.16
CA PRO A 161 0.17 14.85 3.64
C PRO A 161 -0.18 15.82 2.51
N THR A 162 -1.26 16.57 2.74
CA THR A 162 -1.70 17.64 1.86
C THR A 162 -0.69 18.80 1.85
N SER A 163 -0.73 19.65 0.82
CA SER A 163 0.09 20.88 0.77
C SER A 163 -0.16 21.84 1.93
N ASN A 164 -1.34 21.76 2.56
CA ASN A 164 -1.72 22.58 3.70
C ASN A 164 -1.24 21.99 5.03
N GLY A 165 -0.46 20.92 5.00
CA GLY A 165 0.13 20.29 6.17
C GLY A 165 -0.85 19.51 7.05
N ASN A 166 -1.97 19.07 6.49
CA ASN A 166 -2.81 18.04 7.11
C ASN A 166 -2.34 16.64 6.71
N PRO A 167 -2.43 15.65 7.63
CA PRO A 167 -2.13 14.26 7.29
C PRO A 167 -3.07 13.77 6.19
N TYR A 168 -2.65 12.73 5.46
CA TYR A 168 -3.59 11.99 4.63
C TYR A 168 -4.66 11.36 5.51
N ASN A 169 -5.92 11.45 5.09
CA ASN A 169 -7.05 11.25 6.00
C ASN A 169 -7.68 9.85 5.94
N LEU A 170 -7.18 8.97 5.08
CA LEU A 170 -7.78 7.66 4.85
C LEU A 170 -6.69 6.57 4.77
N VAL A 171 -6.89 5.47 5.48
CA VAL A 171 -6.11 4.24 5.29
C VAL A 171 -7.08 3.17 4.81
N ARG A 172 -6.84 2.62 3.62
CA ARG A 172 -7.63 1.52 3.05
C ARG A 172 -7.05 0.20 3.52
N VAL A 173 -7.84 -0.60 4.23
CA VAL A 173 -7.38 -1.84 4.89
C VAL A 173 -8.03 -3.06 4.24
N ASN A 174 -7.23 -3.95 3.67
CA ASN A 174 -7.70 -5.22 3.16
C ASN A 174 -7.71 -6.28 4.27
N THR A 175 -8.79 -6.29 5.05
CA THR A 175 -8.96 -7.22 6.17
C THR A 175 -8.97 -8.69 5.75
N ASN A 176 -9.31 -8.99 4.48
CA ASN A 176 -9.26 -10.36 3.96
C ASN A 176 -7.82 -10.84 3.77
N ALA A 177 -6.92 -9.96 3.31
CA ALA A 177 -5.51 -10.28 3.13
C ALA A 177 -4.73 -10.29 4.46
N ILE A 178 -5.04 -9.36 5.37
CA ILE A 178 -4.42 -9.31 6.71
C ILE A 178 -4.90 -10.47 7.59
N GLY A 179 -6.16 -10.89 7.44
CA GLY A 179 -6.79 -11.90 8.27
C GLY A 179 -7.30 -11.34 9.60
N SER A 180 -7.72 -12.23 10.50
CA SER A 180 -8.34 -11.88 11.77
C SER A 180 -7.75 -12.70 12.92
N GLY A 181 -7.59 -12.09 14.09
CA GLY A 181 -7.10 -12.76 15.29
C GLY A 181 -7.15 -11.87 16.53
N THR A 182 -6.94 -12.47 17.70
CA THR A 182 -6.89 -11.76 18.99
C THR A 182 -5.60 -12.05 19.76
N SER A 183 -4.71 -12.88 19.22
CA SER A 183 -3.42 -13.17 19.84
C SER A 183 -2.51 -11.94 19.78
N SER A 184 -1.58 -11.84 20.74
CA SER A 184 -0.55 -10.79 20.73
C SER A 184 0.26 -10.80 19.43
N THR A 185 0.55 -11.97 18.87
CA THR A 185 1.23 -12.11 17.58
C THR A 185 0.44 -11.45 16.45
N PHE A 186 -0.86 -11.74 16.33
CA PHE A 186 -1.71 -11.13 15.31
C PHE A 186 -1.81 -9.62 15.50
N ILE A 187 -2.06 -9.17 16.73
CA ILE A 187 -2.20 -7.75 17.04
C ILE A 187 -0.93 -6.99 16.63
N ASN A 188 0.25 -7.51 16.97
CA ASN A 188 1.51 -6.86 16.64
C ASN A 188 1.85 -6.89 15.14
N TYR A 189 1.47 -7.97 14.43
CA TYR A 189 1.59 -8.05 12.98
C TYR A 189 0.70 -7.01 12.29
N ALA A 190 -0.59 -7.00 12.61
CA ALA A 190 -1.53 -6.04 12.04
C ALA A 190 -1.21 -4.59 12.45
N ALA A 191 -0.68 -4.38 13.67
CA ALA A 191 -0.24 -3.06 14.12
C ALA A 191 1.00 -2.58 13.37
N THR A 192 1.86 -3.49 12.92
CA THR A 192 2.99 -3.11 12.05
C THR A 192 2.48 -2.57 10.71
N ILE A 193 1.48 -3.23 10.12
CA ILE A 193 0.84 -2.77 8.87
C ILE A 193 0.13 -1.42 9.09
N PHE A 194 -0.69 -1.29 10.14
CA PHE A 194 -1.41 -0.03 10.38
C PHE A 194 -0.47 1.13 10.72
N ALA A 195 0.61 0.85 11.45
CA ALA A 195 1.63 1.85 11.73
C ALA A 195 2.28 2.29 10.42
N HIS A 196 2.72 1.36 9.57
CA HIS A 196 3.30 1.66 8.26
C HIS A 196 2.46 2.66 7.44
N GLU A 197 1.16 2.37 7.29
CA GLU A 197 0.25 3.26 6.56
C GLU A 197 0.07 4.63 7.22
N LEU A 198 0.04 4.66 8.56
CA LEU A 198 0.01 5.93 9.30
C LEU A 198 1.32 6.72 9.09
N GLY A 199 2.44 6.03 8.89
CA GLY A 199 3.73 6.59 8.47
C GLY A 199 3.61 7.35 7.15
N HIS A 200 2.97 6.77 6.14
CA HIS A 200 2.67 7.47 4.88
C HIS A 200 1.76 8.68 5.11
N CYS A 201 0.72 8.53 5.94
CA CYS A 201 -0.20 9.62 6.23
C CYS A 201 0.48 10.84 6.85
N ILE A 202 1.63 10.66 7.52
CA ILE A 202 2.45 11.73 8.10
C ILE A 202 3.73 12.01 7.28
N GLY A 203 3.86 11.42 6.10
CA GLY A 203 4.85 11.82 5.09
C GLY A 203 6.11 10.96 5.01
N PHE A 204 6.19 9.80 5.67
CA PHE A 204 7.26 8.83 5.45
C PHE A 204 7.06 8.07 4.14
N ARG A 205 8.16 7.75 3.46
CA ARG A 205 8.19 6.84 2.30
C ARG A 205 8.87 5.53 2.68
N HIS A 206 8.86 4.58 1.76
CA HIS A 206 9.59 3.33 1.95
C HIS A 206 11.09 3.53 2.08
N THR A 207 11.70 2.72 2.94
CA THR A 207 13.15 2.71 3.16
C THR A 207 13.90 1.99 2.05
N ASP A 208 13.25 0.99 1.44
CA ASP A 208 13.77 0.25 0.30
C ASP A 208 13.26 0.78 -1.05
N TYR A 209 12.86 2.08 -1.12
CA TYR A 209 12.35 2.70 -2.35
C TYR A 209 13.28 2.48 -3.56
N MET A 210 14.60 2.52 -3.33
CA MET A 210 15.63 2.26 -4.35
C MET A 210 15.55 0.88 -4.97
N ASN A 211 15.15 -0.11 -4.18
CA ASN A 211 15.13 -1.50 -4.58
C ASN A 211 14.17 -2.30 -3.68
N ARG A 212 12.89 -2.32 -4.06
CA ARG A 212 11.86 -3.07 -3.35
C ARG A 212 12.10 -4.58 -3.34
N ALA A 213 12.95 -5.10 -4.23
CA ALA A 213 13.32 -6.52 -4.17
C ALA A 213 14.02 -6.88 -2.84
N TYR A 214 14.53 -5.88 -2.11
CA TYR A 214 15.09 -6.08 -0.78
C TYR A 214 14.07 -6.67 0.21
N SER A 215 12.87 -6.08 0.33
CA SER A 215 11.84 -6.58 1.25
C SER A 215 10.79 -7.46 0.58
N CYS A 216 10.48 -7.21 -0.70
CA CYS A 216 9.42 -7.89 -1.44
C CYS A 216 9.89 -9.13 -2.21
N GLY A 217 11.21 -9.31 -2.39
CA GLY A 217 11.77 -10.30 -3.30
C GLY A 217 11.50 -9.98 -4.79
N GLY A 218 11.94 -10.86 -5.69
CA GLY A 218 11.76 -10.70 -7.14
C GLY A 218 12.87 -9.90 -7.84
N ALA A 219 12.61 -9.46 -9.08
CA ALA A 219 13.56 -8.64 -9.83
C ALA A 219 13.69 -7.26 -9.19
N ALA A 220 14.90 -6.68 -9.20
CA ALA A 220 15.15 -5.33 -8.70
C ALA A 220 14.18 -4.35 -9.38
N SER A 221 13.27 -3.78 -8.59
CA SER A 221 12.36 -2.75 -9.02
C SER A 221 12.52 -1.56 -8.09
N ASN A 222 12.73 -0.39 -8.68
CA ASN A 222 12.83 0.89 -7.97
C ASN A 222 11.43 1.55 -7.99
N GLU A 223 11.12 2.32 -6.95
CA GLU A 223 9.97 3.23 -6.81
C GLU A 223 9.99 4.41 -7.81
N GLY A 224 10.59 4.18 -8.99
CA GLY A 224 10.89 5.20 -9.99
C GLY A 224 12.30 5.75 -9.80
N ALA A 225 13.05 5.86 -10.89
CA ALA A 225 14.38 6.46 -10.91
C ALA A 225 14.40 7.98 -10.60
N SER A 226 13.30 8.54 -10.08
CA SER A 226 13.10 9.97 -9.99
C SER A 226 13.55 10.47 -8.61
N THR A 227 14.42 11.48 -8.59
CA THR A 227 14.86 12.20 -7.38
C THR A 227 13.77 13.11 -6.81
N VAL A 228 12.54 13.01 -7.33
CA VAL A 228 11.48 13.96 -7.11
C VAL A 228 10.52 13.37 -6.08
N GLY A 229 10.29 14.08 -4.98
CA GLY A 229 9.31 13.68 -3.96
C GLY A 229 9.83 12.74 -2.87
N ALA A 230 11.06 12.22 -2.93
CA ALA A 230 11.74 11.51 -1.84
C ALA A 230 12.90 12.34 -1.29
N ILE A 231 12.78 12.82 -0.05
CA ILE A 231 13.76 13.65 0.63
C ILE A 231 14.37 12.85 1.78
N LEU A 232 15.70 12.88 1.90
CA LEU A 232 16.42 12.32 3.03
C LEU A 232 15.95 12.88 4.38
N ILE A 233 15.89 12.01 5.39
CA ILE A 233 15.85 12.36 6.82
C ILE A 233 17.26 12.28 7.45
N PRO A 234 17.90 13.43 7.76
CA PRO A 234 19.22 13.48 8.38
C PRO A 234 19.36 12.63 9.64
N GLY A 235 20.53 12.02 9.82
CA GLY A 235 20.87 11.21 11.00
C GLY A 235 20.46 9.74 10.92
N THR A 236 19.88 9.29 9.80
CA THR A 236 19.54 7.88 9.58
C THR A 236 20.62 7.19 8.73
N PRO A 237 20.89 5.88 8.95
CA PRO A 237 21.95 5.18 8.24
C PRO A 237 21.69 5.15 6.74
N SER A 238 22.79 5.13 5.99
CA SER A 238 22.70 5.08 4.56
C SER A 238 22.49 3.65 4.03
N GLY A 239 21.60 2.84 4.61
CA GLY A 239 21.43 1.40 4.31
C GLY A 239 19.94 1.01 4.33
N PRO A 240 19.46 0.02 3.53
CA PRO A 240 18.11 -0.47 3.75
C PRO A 240 18.06 -1.05 5.16
N ASP A 241 17.02 -0.71 5.90
CA ASP A 241 16.87 -1.14 7.28
C ASP A 241 15.98 -2.39 7.34
N PRO A 242 16.55 -3.60 7.53
CA PRO A 242 15.81 -4.86 7.48
C PRO A 242 14.65 -4.94 8.47
N ASN A 243 14.69 -4.11 9.52
CA ASN A 243 13.73 -4.12 10.60
C ASN A 243 12.89 -2.83 10.65
N SER A 244 13.03 -1.93 9.67
CA SER A 244 12.19 -0.73 9.65
C SER A 244 10.74 -1.10 9.39
N TRP A 245 9.86 -0.48 10.18
CA TRP A 245 8.41 -0.51 9.92
C TRP A 245 8.03 0.07 8.56
N MET A 246 8.85 0.94 7.94
CA MET A 246 8.62 1.52 6.61
C MET A 246 9.29 0.71 5.48
N LEU A 247 9.57 -0.58 5.67
CA LEU A 247 9.89 -1.45 4.53
C LEU A 247 8.64 -1.75 3.72
N ALA A 248 8.75 -1.71 2.40
CA ALA A 248 7.62 -1.81 1.48
C ALA A 248 6.90 -3.17 1.47
N CYS A 249 7.53 -4.21 2.00
CA CYS A 249 6.89 -5.51 2.21
C CYS A 249 7.17 -6.07 3.61
N ILE A 250 6.19 -6.81 4.11
CA ILE A 250 6.23 -7.49 5.39
C ILE A 250 5.89 -8.96 5.21
N GLY A 251 6.64 -9.83 5.90
CA GLY A 251 6.31 -11.26 5.97
C GLY A 251 5.10 -11.51 6.88
N SER A 252 4.36 -12.59 6.62
CA SER A 252 3.22 -12.97 7.46
C SER A 252 3.63 -13.18 8.91
N GLY A 253 2.90 -12.57 9.85
CA GLY A 253 3.14 -12.68 11.29
C GLY A 253 4.36 -11.91 11.82
N VAL A 254 5.06 -11.15 10.96
CA VAL A 254 6.23 -10.37 11.37
C VAL A 254 5.81 -9.15 12.18
N ASN A 255 6.53 -8.87 13.27
CA ASN A 255 6.36 -7.67 14.07
C ASN A 255 7.57 -6.75 13.90
N ARG A 256 7.36 -5.51 13.44
CA ARG A 256 8.41 -4.48 13.36
C ARG A 256 8.05 -3.28 14.25
N PRO A 257 8.38 -3.30 15.55
CA PRO A 257 8.34 -2.08 16.35
C PRO A 257 9.43 -1.10 15.87
N PHE A 258 9.30 0.18 16.20
CA PHE A 258 10.27 1.19 15.78
C PHE A 258 11.67 0.86 16.29
N ASN A 259 12.60 0.72 15.36
CA ASN A 259 14.00 0.54 15.69
C ASN A 259 14.70 1.89 15.89
N ALA A 260 16.02 1.88 16.15
CA ALA A 260 16.77 3.11 16.40
C ALA A 260 16.69 4.13 15.25
N ASN A 261 16.71 3.67 13.99
CA ASN A 261 16.67 4.53 12.83
C ASN A 261 15.28 5.12 12.61
N ASP A 262 14.24 4.30 12.80
CA ASP A 262 12.85 4.76 12.76
C ASP A 262 12.61 5.86 13.80
N LYS A 263 13.14 5.68 15.02
CA LYS A 263 13.04 6.66 16.10
C LYS A 263 13.77 7.95 15.75
N THR A 264 14.98 7.88 15.20
CA THR A 264 15.70 9.06 14.72
C THR A 264 14.90 9.78 13.63
N ALA A 265 14.32 9.01 12.70
CA ALA A 265 13.56 9.57 11.60
C ALA A 265 12.26 10.26 12.07
N LEU A 266 11.55 9.62 13.01
CA LEU A 266 10.37 10.17 13.68
C LEU A 266 10.70 11.47 14.40
N ASN A 267 11.71 11.47 15.28
CA ASN A 267 12.13 12.66 16.04
C ASN A 267 12.63 13.80 15.14
N TYR A 268 13.20 13.48 13.97
CA TYR A 268 13.64 14.52 13.05
C TYR A 268 12.45 15.27 12.43
N LEU A 269 11.34 14.56 12.13
CA LEU A 269 10.15 15.19 11.54
C LEU A 269 9.22 15.79 12.60
N TYR A 270 9.10 15.14 13.74
CA TYR A 270 8.09 15.42 14.76
C TYR A 270 8.68 15.28 16.15
#